data_AF-A0A2V7LNC4-F1
#
_entry.id   AF-A0A2V7LNC4-F1
#
_cell.length_a   1.000
_cell.length_b   1.000
_cell.length_c   1.000
_cell.angle_alpha   90.00
_cell.angle_beta   90.00
_cell.angle_gamma   90.00
#
_symmetry.space_group_name_H-M   'P 1'
#
loop_
_entity.id
_entity.type
_entity.pdbx_description
1 polymer ?
#
loop_
_entity_poly.entity_id
_entity_poly.type
_entity_poly.pdbx_seq_one_letter_code
_entity_poly.pdbx_strand_id
1 'polypeptide(L)'
;MRRDEDRTAGAIDVARGRAVGSLERALALTMVLLGDYAAVGWIIAAKSLARFKQLEDREFAEYFLVGTLASFLLAVLVGVGMRILLKQA
;
A
#
# COMPACT_ATOMS: atom_id res chain seq x y z
N MET A 1 -7.70 -34.17 -14.75
CA MET A 1 -7.97 -33.68 -13.39
C MET A 1 -7.00 -32.60 -12.89
N ARG A 2 -5.72 -32.55 -13.32
CA ARG A 2 -4.74 -31.55 -12.83
C ARG A 2 -5.06 -30.07 -13.14
N ARG A 3 -5.90 -29.78 -14.15
CA ARG A 3 -6.23 -28.41 -14.60
C ARG A 3 -7.20 -27.67 -13.66
N ASP A 4 -7.95 -28.39 -12.83
CA ASP A 4 -8.97 -27.81 -11.94
C ASP A 4 -8.38 -27.41 -10.57
N GLU A 5 -7.32 -28.10 -10.13
CA GLU A 5 -6.52 -27.72 -8.95
C GLU A 5 -5.77 -26.41 -9.18
N ASP A 6 -5.14 -26.22 -10.36
CA ASP A 6 -4.38 -25.00 -10.70
C ASP A 6 -5.29 -23.75 -10.76
N ARG A 7 -6.53 -23.90 -11.25
CA ARG A 7 -7.53 -22.81 -11.29
C ARG A 7 -7.99 -22.39 -9.90
N THR A 8 -8.19 -23.36 -9.02
CA THR A 8 -8.64 -23.14 -7.65
C THR A 8 -7.53 -22.47 -6.83
N ALA A 9 -6.28 -22.91 -7.01
CA ALA A 9 -5.10 -22.28 -6.40
C ALA A 9 -4.94 -20.80 -6.83
N GLY A 10 -5.02 -20.52 -8.14
CA GLY A 10 -4.93 -19.15 -8.65
C GLY A 10 -6.06 -18.23 -8.15
N ALA A 11 -7.29 -18.73 -8.02
CA ALA A 11 -8.41 -17.95 -7.47
C ALA A 11 -8.21 -17.60 -5.98
N ILE A 12 -7.63 -18.53 -5.20
CA ILE A 12 -7.33 -18.32 -3.78
C ILE A 12 -6.21 -17.27 -3.61
N ASP A 13 -5.18 -17.29 -4.45
CA ASP A 13 -4.08 -16.32 -4.38
C ASP A 13 -4.53 -14.90 -4.73
N VAL A 14 -5.41 -14.75 -5.73
CA VAL A 14 -6.01 -13.45 -6.07
C VAL A 14 -6.90 -12.94 -4.92
N ALA A 15 -7.67 -13.83 -4.26
CA ALA A 15 -8.48 -13.46 -3.10
C ALA A 15 -7.63 -12.99 -1.91
N ARG A 16 -6.50 -13.69 -1.65
CA ARG A 16 -5.53 -13.30 -0.62
C ARG A 16 -4.88 -11.96 -0.92
N GLY A 17 -4.49 -11.71 -2.18
CA GLY A 17 -3.92 -10.43 -2.61
C GLY A 17 -4.87 -9.24 -2.39
N ARG A 18 -6.16 -9.40 -2.70
CA ARG A 18 -7.18 -8.36 -2.45
C ARG A 18 -7.45 -8.10 -0.97
N ALA A 19 -7.43 -9.14 -0.14
CA ALA A 19 -7.63 -9.00 1.31
C ALA A 19 -6.49 -8.18 1.95
N VAL A 20 -5.24 -8.46 1.58
CA VAL A 20 -4.06 -7.71 2.07
C VAL A 20 -4.13 -6.23 1.68
N GLY A 21 -4.46 -5.94 0.41
CA GLY A 21 -4.59 -4.55 -0.05
C GLY A 21 -5.70 -3.77 0.65
N SER A 22 -6.80 -4.43 1.03
CA SER A 22 -7.90 -3.79 1.76
C SER A 22 -7.53 -3.46 3.20
N LEU A 23 -6.77 -4.35 3.87
CA LEU A 23 -6.27 -4.13 5.22
C LEU A 23 -5.25 -2.98 5.27
N GLU A 24 -4.35 -2.89 4.29
CA GLU A 24 -3.41 -1.76 4.22
C GLU A 24 -4.10 -0.42 4.05
N ARG A 25 -5.14 -0.35 3.21
CA ARG A 25 -5.89 0.91 3.02
C ARG A 25 -6.62 1.33 4.30
N ALA A 26 -7.19 0.37 5.04
CA ALA A 26 -7.79 0.64 6.34
C ALA A 26 -6.74 1.13 7.34
N LEU A 27 -5.58 0.46 7.41
CA LEU A 27 -4.51 0.80 8.35
C LEU A 27 -3.86 2.15 8.05
N ALA A 28 -3.57 2.43 6.77
CA ALA A 28 -3.05 3.72 6.32
C ALA A 28 -4.04 4.85 6.60
N LEU A 29 -5.34 4.64 6.35
CA LEU A 29 -6.38 5.61 6.67
C LEU A 29 -6.43 5.91 8.17
N THR A 30 -6.40 4.87 9.01
CA THR A 30 -6.38 5.05 10.48
C THR A 30 -5.14 5.83 10.94
N MET A 31 -3.95 5.52 10.41
CA MET A 31 -2.71 6.22 10.80
C MET A 31 -2.69 7.69 10.35
N VAL A 32 -3.20 7.98 9.14
CA VAL A 32 -3.38 9.37 8.67
C VAL A 32 -4.36 10.13 9.56
N LEU A 33 -5.47 9.51 9.96
CA LEU A 33 -6.45 10.12 10.88
C LEU A 33 -5.85 10.41 12.26
N LEU A 34 -4.91 9.58 12.72
CA LEU A 34 -4.18 9.78 13.98
C LEU A 34 -3.04 10.80 13.85
N GLY A 35 -2.75 11.29 12.64
CA GLY A 35 -1.65 12.22 12.37
C GLY A 35 -0.25 11.59 12.45
N ASP A 36 -0.17 10.25 12.52
CA ASP A 36 1.09 9.51 12.59
C ASP A 36 1.56 9.11 11.18
N TYR A 37 2.25 10.04 10.53
CA TYR A 37 2.81 9.84 9.21
C TYR A 37 3.99 8.85 9.20
N ALA A 38 4.65 8.64 10.35
CA ALA A 38 5.75 7.68 10.45
C ALA A 38 5.24 6.24 10.37
N ALA A 39 4.11 5.96 11.02
CA ALA A 39 3.44 4.66 10.94
C ALA A 39 3.03 4.30 9.50
N VAL A 40 2.58 5.26 8.69
CA VAL A 40 2.29 5.04 7.26
C VAL A 40 3.55 4.62 6.50
N GLY A 41 4.70 5.25 6.79
CA GLY A 41 5.98 4.86 6.21
C GLY A 41 6.37 3.42 6.54
N TRP A 42 6.16 2.99 7.79
CA TRP A 42 6.38 1.61 8.21
C TRP A 42 5.47 0.60 7.49
N ILE A 43 4.20 0.94 7.28
CA ILE A 43 3.25 0.09 6.54
C ILE A 43 3.73 -0.11 5.09
N ILE A 44 4.15 0.97 4.42
CA ILE A 44 4.67 0.93 3.05
C ILE A 44 5.96 0.08 2.96
N ALA A 45 6.86 0.24 3.94
CA ALA A 45 8.09 -0.55 3.99
C ALA A 45 7.78 -2.05 4.18
N ALA A 46 6.87 -2.39 5.10
CA ALA A 46 6.44 -3.76 5.33
C ALA A 46 5.77 -4.38 4.08
N LYS A 47 4.93 -3.62 3.37
CA LYS A 47 4.32 -4.04 2.10
C LYS A 47 5.39 -4.38 1.04
N SER A 48 6.37 -3.50 0.88
CA SER A 48 7.47 -3.67 -0.06
C SER A 48 8.31 -4.90 0.27
N LEU A 49 8.59 -5.12 1.56
CA LEU A 49 9.33 -6.30 2.02
C LEU A 49 8.58 -7.60 1.77
N ALA A 50 7.26 -7.62 2.04
CA ALA A 50 6.41 -8.79 1.80
C ALA A 50 6.28 -9.13 0.30
N ARG A 51 6.44 -8.14 -0.58
CA ARG A 51 6.35 -8.27 -2.05
C ARG A 51 7.70 -8.27 -2.74
N PHE A 52 8.81 -8.37 -2.00
CA PHE A 52 10.17 -8.20 -2.54
C PHE A 52 10.46 -9.09 -3.75
N LYS A 53 10.06 -10.37 -3.71
CA LYS A 53 10.20 -11.29 -4.86
C LYS A 53 9.40 -10.89 -6.09
N GLN A 54 8.25 -10.24 -5.92
CA GLN A 54 7.42 -9.78 -7.04
C GLN A 54 7.97 -8.49 -7.65
N LEU A 55 8.76 -7.73 -6.89
CA LEU A 55 9.48 -6.55 -7.39
C LEU A 55 10.67 -6.89 -8.30
N GLU A 56 11.02 -8.17 -8.48
CA GLU A 56 11.99 -8.60 -9.50
C GLU A 56 11.41 -8.45 -10.92
N ASP A 57 10.08 -8.49 -11.07
CA ASP A 57 9.41 -8.12 -12.31
C ASP A 57 9.38 -6.60 -12.46
N ARG A 58 10.09 -6.10 -13.47
CA ARG A 58 10.27 -4.66 -13.69
C ARG A 58 8.94 -3.93 -13.93
N GLU A 59 8.01 -4.54 -14.65
CA GLU A 59 6.73 -3.90 -14.97
C GLU A 59 5.86 -3.76 -13.71
N PHE A 60 5.83 -4.82 -12.89
CA PHE A 60 5.14 -4.78 -11.60
C PHE A 60 5.81 -3.79 -10.62
N ALA A 61 7.14 -3.79 -10.56
CA ALA A 61 7.90 -2.90 -9.69
C ALA A 61 7.65 -1.43 -10.04
N GLU A 62 7.67 -1.06 -11.31
CA GLU A 62 7.41 0.32 -11.75
C GLU A 62 5.98 0.76 -11.39
N TYR A 63 4.97 -0.08 -11.69
CA TYR A 63 3.59 0.23 -11.34
C TYR A 63 3.38 0.39 -9.83
N PHE A 64 3.92 -0.54 -9.05
CA PHE A 64 3.85 -0.54 -7.59
C PHE A 64 4.54 0.69 -6.99
N LEU A 65 5.75 1.00 -7.47
CA LEU A 65 6.57 2.09 -6.93
C LEU A 65 5.94 3.44 -7.26
N VAL A 66 5.52 3.65 -8.52
CA VAL A 66 4.85 4.89 -8.94
C VAL A 66 3.54 5.09 -8.17
N GLY A 67 2.71 4.05 -8.05
CA GLY A 67 1.43 4.14 -7.32
C GLY A 67 1.60 4.45 -5.83
N THR A 68 2.60 3.83 -5.20
CA THR A 68 2.88 4.02 -3.77
C THR A 68 3.49 5.39 -3.48
N LEU A 69 4.49 5.81 -4.28
CA LEU A 69 5.14 7.12 -4.12
C LEU A 69 4.19 8.27 -4.44
N ALA A 70 3.33 8.15 -5.44
CA ALA A 70 2.33 9.17 -5.75
C ALA A 70 1.33 9.36 -4.59
N SER A 71 0.84 8.26 -4.01
CA SER A 71 -0.05 8.34 -2.83
C SER A 71 0.65 8.93 -1.61
N PHE A 72 1.92 8.56 -1.38
CA PHE A 72 2.71 9.11 -0.29
C PHE A 72 2.97 10.61 -0.46
N LEU A 73 3.32 11.04 -1.68
CA LEU A 73 3.52 12.46 -2.01
C LEU A 73 2.24 13.26 -1.76
N LEU A 74 1.08 12.75 -2.19
CA LEU A 74 -0.21 13.40 -1.94
C LEU A 74 -0.49 13.52 -0.43
N ALA A 75 -0.26 12.45 0.33
CA ALA A 75 -0.45 12.46 1.79
C ALA A 75 0.47 13.47 2.49
N VAL A 76 1.74 13.56 2.07
CA VAL A 76 2.68 14.55 2.60
C VAL A 76 2.24 15.98 2.26
N LEU A 77 1.83 16.25 1.02
CA LEU A 77 1.34 17.57 0.61
C LEU A 77 0.12 18.01 1.43
N VAL A 78 -0.86 17.11 1.60
CA VAL A 78 -2.06 17.39 2.40
C VAL A 78 -1.72 17.56 3.88
N GLY A 79 -0.89 16.67 4.44
CA GLY A 79 -0.52 16.71 5.85
C GLY A 79 0.30 17.95 6.22
N VAL A 80 1.27 18.33 5.38
CA VAL A 80 2.05 19.56 5.56
C VAL A 80 1.17 20.79 5.36
N GLY A 81 0.31 20.80 4.33
CA GLY A 81 -0.64 21.89 4.09
C GLY A 81 -1.59 22.10 5.27
N MET A 82 -2.17 21.03 5.82
CA MET A 82 -3.03 21.07 6.99
C MET A 82 -2.27 21.58 8.23
N ARG A 83 -1.02 21.13 8.43
CA ARG A 83 -0.20 21.59 9.56
C ARG A 83 0.15 23.08 9.46
N ILE A 84 0.39 23.59 8.25
CA ILE A 84 0.59 25.02 8.01
C ILE A 84 -0.70 25.78 8.30
N LEU A 85 -1.86 25.28 7.86
CA LEU A 85 -3.16 25.90 8.08
C LEU A 85 -3.50 25.98 9.59
N LEU A 86 -3.31 24.88 10.33
CA LEU A 86 -3.58 24.79 11.77
C LEU A 86 -2.58 25.59 12.62
N LYS A 87 -1.35 25.83 12.15
CA LYS A 87 -0.39 26.71 12.83
C LYS A 87 -0.71 28.19 12.68
N GLN A 88 -1.60 28.56 11.75
CA GLN A 88 -1.97 29.95 11.46
C GLN A 88 -3.35 30.34 12.02
N ALA A 89 -4.05 29.43 12.69
CA ALA A 89 -5.26 29.69 13.47
C ALA A 89 -4.93 29.67 14.96
#